data_AF-A0A497D1Q9-F1
#
_entry.id   AF-A0A497D1Q9-F1
#
_cell.length_a   1.000
_cell.length_b   1.000
_cell.length_c   1.000
_cell.angle_alpha   90.00
_cell.angle_beta   90.00
_cell.angle_gamma   90.00
#
_symmetry.space_group_name_H-M   'P 1'
#
loop_
_entity.id
_entity.type
_entity.pdbx_description
1 polymer ?
#
loop_
_entity_poly.entity_id
_entity_poly.type
_entity_poly.pdbx_seq_one_letter_code
_entity_poly.pdbx_strand_id
1 'polypeptide(L)'
;MMNKEKLRNACQSASQVFAKINKGRYIDLQSKLEYCIGSYDHDKNPSGLIEYGKVALNELKAFKAQNPRKVNKKIIEDLEKQLS
;
A
#
# COMPACT_ATOMS: atom_id res chain seq x y z
N MET A 1 5.88 8.17 15.16
CA MET A 1 4.56 8.85 15.02
C MET A 1 4.08 8.66 13.60
N MET A 2 2.97 7.95 13.41
CA MET A 2 2.32 7.76 12.11
C MET A 2 1.89 9.11 11.54
N ASN A 3 2.35 9.45 10.34
CA ASN A 3 1.87 10.61 9.60
C ASN A 3 0.85 10.12 8.56
N LYS A 4 -0.41 10.54 8.72
CA LYS A 4 -1.53 10.05 7.92
C LYS A 4 -1.40 10.37 6.42
N GLU A 5 -0.85 11.54 6.07
CA GLU A 5 -0.59 11.91 4.68
C GLU A 5 0.55 11.08 4.08
N LYS A 6 1.61 10.83 4.86
CA LYS A 6 2.69 9.94 4.43
C LYS A 6 2.19 8.50 4.26
N LEU A 7 1.28 8.04 5.13
CA LEU A 7 0.64 6.73 5.00
C LEU A 7 -0.19 6.64 3.72
N ARG A 8 -1.00 7.66 3.43
CA ARG A 8 -1.75 7.76 2.18
C ARG A 8 -0.83 7.67 0.95
N ASN A 9 0.26 8.43 0.93
CA ASN A 9 1.22 8.41 -0.18
C ASN A 9 1.93 7.05 -0.32
N ALA A 10 2.24 6.39 0.80
CA ALA A 10 2.79 5.03 0.80
C ALA A 10 1.76 4.02 0.24
N CYS A 11 0.49 4.11 0.64
CA CYS A 11 -0.60 3.29 0.11
C CYS A 11 -0.83 3.52 -1.39
N GLN A 12 -0.75 4.76 -1.86
CA GLN A 12 -0.84 5.09 -3.28
C GLN A 12 0.32 4.47 -4.07
N SER A 13 1.54 4.57 -3.55
CA SER A 13 2.72 3.96 -4.16
C SER A 13 2.59 2.44 -4.23
N ALA A 14 2.02 1.82 -3.19
CA ALA A 14 1.74 0.39 -3.17
C ALA A 14 0.70 -0.03 -4.23
N SER A 15 -0.41 0.72 -4.36
CA SER A 15 -1.41 0.50 -5.40
C SER A 15 -0.79 0.54 -6.80
N GLN A 16 0.05 1.55 -7.08
CA GLN A 16 0.75 1.65 -8.38
C GLN A 16 1.68 0.46 -8.65
N VAL A 17 2.28 -0.13 -7.61
CA VAL A 17 3.08 -1.35 -7.76
C VAL A 17 2.19 -2.54 -8.11
N PHE A 18 1.04 -2.70 -7.45
CA PHE A 18 0.09 -3.77 -7.77
C PHE A 18 -0.43 -3.65 -9.21
N ALA A 19 -0.75 -2.43 -9.66
CA ALA A 19 -1.13 -2.15 -11.04
C ALA A 19 -0.04 -2.58 -12.04
N LYS A 20 1.24 -2.32 -11.73
CA LYS A 20 2.38 -2.72 -12.56
C LYS A 20 2.66 -4.22 -12.55
N ILE A 21 2.44 -4.88 -11.41
CA ILE A 21 2.65 -6.32 -11.29
C ILE A 21 1.57 -7.09 -12.07
N ASN A 22 0.39 -6.49 -12.28
CA ASN A 22 -0.73 -7.00 -13.07
C ASN A 22 -0.97 -8.51 -12.90
N LYS A 23 -0.93 -8.98 -11.64
CA LYS A 23 -1.36 -10.33 -11.28
C LYS A 23 -2.79 -10.23 -10.80
N GLY A 24 -3.70 -11.00 -11.41
CA GLY A 24 -5.14 -10.97 -11.08
C GLY A 24 -5.45 -11.02 -9.59
N ARG A 25 -4.62 -11.73 -8.80
CA ARG A 25 -4.75 -11.81 -7.33
C ARG A 25 -4.62 -10.48 -6.57
N TYR A 26 -4.07 -9.44 -7.18
CA TYR A 26 -3.88 -8.13 -6.55
C TYR A 26 -4.93 -7.10 -6.96
N ILE A 27 -5.82 -7.42 -7.90
CA ILE A 27 -6.84 -6.49 -8.39
C ILE A 27 -7.73 -6.02 -7.23
N ASP A 28 -8.25 -6.96 -6.43
CA ASP A 28 -9.11 -6.62 -5.30
C ASP A 28 -8.39 -5.76 -4.25
N LEU A 29 -7.13 -6.08 -3.95
CA LEU A 29 -6.33 -5.31 -2.99
C LEU A 29 -6.01 -3.91 -3.52
N GLN A 30 -5.68 -3.80 -4.81
CA GLN A 30 -5.44 -2.53 -5.47
C GLN A 30 -6.69 -1.65 -5.41
N SER A 31 -7.86 -2.17 -5.80
CA SER A 31 -9.12 -1.43 -5.77
C SER A 31 -9.51 -0.99 -4.37
N LYS A 32 -9.29 -1.84 -3.36
CA LYS A 32 -9.52 -1.46 -1.95
C LYS A 32 -8.60 -0.35 -1.48
N LEU A 33 -7.31 -0.40 -1.83
CA LEU A 33 -6.37 0.69 -1.53
C LEU A 33 -6.80 1.99 -2.18
N GLU A 34 -7.17 1.96 -3.46
CA GLU A 34 -7.65 3.14 -4.21
C GLU A 34 -8.91 3.73 -3.56
N TYR A 35 -9.87 2.89 -3.18
CA TYR A 35 -11.06 3.30 -2.45
C TYR A 35 -10.71 3.97 -1.11
N CYS A 36 -9.84 3.37 -0.31
CA CYS A 36 -9.43 3.92 0.98
C CYS A 36 -8.64 5.24 0.85
N ILE A 37 -7.84 5.39 -0.22
CA ILE A 37 -7.16 6.66 -0.54
C ILE A 37 -8.19 7.74 -0.86
N GLY A 38 -9.18 7.43 -1.72
CA GLY A 38 -10.25 8.37 -2.06
C GLY A 38 -11.10 8.75 -0.84
N SER A 39 -11.47 7.77 0.00
CA SER A 39 -12.18 8.03 1.26
C SER A 39 -11.38 8.97 2.15
N TYR A 40 -10.11 8.65 2.41
CA TYR A 40 -9.22 9.47 3.24
C TYR A 40 -9.07 10.89 2.69
N ASP A 41 -9.00 11.06 1.37
CA ASP A 41 -8.88 12.39 0.78
C ASP A 41 -10.09 13.28 1.10
N HIS A 42 -11.26 12.66 1.25
CA HIS A 42 -12.52 13.31 1.60
C HIS A 42 -12.74 13.47 3.12
N ASP A 43 -12.60 12.40 3.89
CA ASP A 43 -13.00 12.32 5.30
C ASP A 43 -11.82 12.42 6.30
N LYS A 44 -10.58 12.38 5.81
CA LYS A 44 -9.33 12.35 6.61
C LYS A 44 -9.26 11.22 7.63
N ASN A 45 -10.04 10.16 7.43
CA ASN A 45 -10.08 8.96 8.25
C ASN A 45 -9.07 7.91 7.74
N PRO A 46 -7.99 7.63 8.49
CA PRO A 46 -6.96 6.71 8.04
C PRO A 46 -7.29 5.24 8.27
N SER A 47 -8.43 4.89 8.89
CA SER A 47 -8.72 3.49 9.30
C SER A 47 -8.57 2.48 8.17
N GLY A 48 -9.16 2.77 7.00
CA GLY A 48 -9.02 1.92 5.82
C GLY A 48 -7.58 1.87 5.29
N LEU A 49 -6.85 2.99 5.31
CA LEU A 49 -5.44 3.02 4.92
C LEU A 49 -4.56 2.18 5.85
N ILE A 50 -4.85 2.15 7.15
CA ILE A 50 -4.11 1.35 8.12
C ILE A 50 -4.38 -0.14 7.89
N GLU A 51 -5.65 -0.51 7.74
CA GLU A 51 -6.06 -1.90 7.53
C GLU A 51 -5.47 -2.46 6.24
N TYR A 52 -5.79 -1.83 5.10
CA TYR A 52 -5.34 -2.31 3.80
C TYR A 52 -3.88 -2.00 3.53
N GLY A 53 -3.30 -0.98 4.17
CA GLY A 53 -1.87 -0.72 4.14
C GLY A 53 -1.05 -1.85 4.77
N LYS A 54 -1.52 -2.47 5.87
CA LYS A 54 -0.86 -3.65 6.47
C LYS A 54 -0.94 -4.87 5.56
N VAL A 55 -2.09 -5.08 4.92
CA VAL A 55 -2.25 -6.16 3.93
C VAL A 55 -1.32 -5.94 2.74
N ALA A 56 -1.28 -4.72 2.20
CA ALA A 56 -0.39 -4.33 1.12
C ALA A 56 1.08 -4.54 1.47
N LEU A 57 1.49 -4.16 2.68
CA LEU A 57 2.85 -4.35 3.17
C LEU A 57 3.26 -5.83 3.15
N ASN A 58 2.40 -6.71 3.68
CA ASN A 58 2.67 -8.13 3.73
C ASN A 58 2.76 -8.74 2.33
N GLU A 59 1.83 -8.39 1.43
CA GLU A 59 1.84 -8.87 0.05
C GLU A 59 3.05 -8.37 -0.74
N LEU A 60 3.45 -7.11 -0.56
CA LEU A 60 4.65 -6.56 -1.21
C LEU A 60 5.93 -7.22 -0.71
N LYS A 61 6.03 -7.51 0.59
CA LYS A 61 7.15 -8.28 1.16
C LYS A 61 7.22 -9.69 0.57
N ALA A 62 6.10 -10.41 0.58
CA ALA A 62 6.02 -11.76 0.02
C ALA A 62 6.34 -11.78 -1.48
N PHE A 63 5.82 -10.80 -2.23
CA PHE A 63 6.11 -10.68 -3.65
C PHE A 63 7.56 -10.33 -3.93
N LYS A 64 8.16 -9.39 -3.15
CA LYS A 64 9.57 -9.00 -3.29
C LYS A 64 10.51 -10.16 -2.97
N ALA A 65 10.19 -11.00 -1.99
CA ALA A 65 10.98 -12.19 -1.68
C ALA A 65 11.09 -13.13 -2.91
N GLN A 66 10.01 -13.26 -3.68
CA GLN A 66 9.98 -14.05 -4.92
C GLN A 66 10.50 -13.27 -6.14
N ASN A 67 10.39 -11.93 -6.13
CA ASN A 67 10.71 -11.05 -7.26
C ASN A 67 11.52 -9.81 -6.81
N PRO A 68 12.78 -9.96 -6.38
CA PRO A 68 13.52 -8.91 -5.65
C PRO A 68 13.66 -7.58 -6.40
N ARG A 69 13.74 -7.65 -7.74
CA ARG A 69 13.94 -6.52 -8.66
C ARG A 69 12.65 -5.83 -9.10
N LYS A 70 11.48 -6.43 -8.85
CA LYS A 70 10.18 -5.90 -9.33
C LYS A 70 9.51 -4.93 -8.36
N VAL A 71 9.94 -4.90 -7.09
CA VAL A 71 9.39 -4.00 -6.07
C VAL A 71 10.51 -3.16 -5.48
N ASN A 72 10.37 -1.84 -5.53
CA ASN A 72 11.30 -0.92 -4.90
C ASN A 72 11.23 -1.10 -3.37
N LYS A 73 12.39 -1.33 -2.74
CA LYS A 73 12.51 -1.53 -1.29
C LYS A 73 11.94 -0.33 -0.51
N LYS A 74 12.10 0.88 -1.04
CA LYS A 74 11.62 2.12 -0.41
C LYS A 74 10.12 2.12 -0.14
N ILE A 75 9.31 1.51 -1.02
CA ILE A 75 7.85 1.46 -0.86
C ILE A 75 7.46 0.63 0.37
N ILE A 76 8.18 -0.48 0.60
CA ILE A 76 7.98 -1.32 1.78
C ILE A 76 8.43 -0.57 3.04
N GLU A 77 9.59 0.07 2.99
CA GLU A 77 10.13 0.85 4.13
C GLU A 77 9.22 2.02 4.51
N ASP A 78 8.65 2.73 3.53
CA ASP A 78 7.73 3.83 3.75
C ASP A 78 6.43 3.33 4.42
N LEU A 79 5.88 2.20 3.96
CA LEU A 79 4.72 1.56 4.60
C LEU A 79 5.03 1.10 6.03
N GLU A 80 6.15 0.40 6.25
CA GLU A 80 6.58 -0.05 7.57
C GLU A 80 6.67 1.12 8.54
N LYS A 81 7.36 2.20 8.14
CA LYS A 81 7.58 3.38 8.98
C LYS A 81 6.29 4.07 9.38
N GLN A 82 5.26 4.04 8.55
CA GLN A 82 3.97 4.66 8.88
C GLN A 82 3.05 3.74 9.65
N LEU A 83 3.20 2.42 9.54
CA LEU A 83 2.34 1.43 10.20
C LEU A 83 2.92 0.88 11.51
N SER A 84 4.17 1.22 11.83
CA SER A 84 4.87 0.92 13.08
C SER A 84 4.53 1.89 14.20
#